data_AF-A0A920RR27-F1
#
_entry.id   AF-A0A920RR27-F1
#
_cell.length_a   1.000
_cell.length_b   1.000
_cell.length_c   1.000
_cell.angle_alpha   90.00
_cell.angle_beta   90.00
_cell.angle_gamma   90.00
#
_symmetry.space_group_name_H-M   'P 1'
#
loop_
_entity.id
_entity.type
_entity.pdbx_description
1 polymer ?
#
loop_
_entity_poly.entity_id
_entity_poly.type
_entity_poly.pdbx_seq_one_letter_code
_entity_poly.pdbx_strand_id
1 'polypeptide(L)' 'MSFSDERVHPHDMAELLKRKGVAVRAGHHCTMLLHSRLGVVATTRASFAPYNDSSDIDVLVDGIKYARKTLRRD' A
#
# COMPACT_ATOMS: atom_id res chain seq x y z
N MET A 1 -4.25 -0.16 8.65
CA MET A 1 -5.06 -0.65 7.52
C MET A 1 -4.17 -1.45 6.56
N SER A 2 -4.55 -2.69 6.26
CA SER A 2 -3.95 -3.47 5.16
C SER A 2 -4.89 -3.43 3.96
N PHE A 3 -4.35 -3.30 2.76
CA PHE A 3 -5.10 -3.22 1.52
C PHE A 3 -4.33 -3.84 0.35
N SER A 4 -5.06 -4.15 -0.71
CA SER A 4 -4.55 -4.70 -1.96
C SER A 4 -5.28 -4.05 -3.13
N ASP A 5 -4.60 -3.92 -4.26
CA ASP A 5 -5.17 -3.40 -5.49
C ASP A 5 -5.04 -4.48 -6.56
N GLU A 6 -6.12 -4.74 -7.31
CA GLU A 6 -6.14 -5.80 -8.33
C GLU A 6 -5.09 -5.58 -9.44
N ARG A 7 -4.70 -4.32 -9.68
CA ARG A 7 -3.83 -3.94 -10.81
C ARG A 7 -2.43 -3.54 -10.38
N VAL A 8 -2.20 -3.37 -9.08
CA VAL A 8 -0.91 -2.91 -8.55
C VAL A 8 -0.41 -3.90 -7.51
N HIS A 9 0.71 -4.56 -7.81
CA HIS A 9 1.34 -5.46 -6.87
C HIS A 9 1.78 -4.68 -5.61
N PRO A 10 1.57 -5.22 -4.39
CA PRO A 10 1.84 -4.48 -3.15
C PRO A 10 3.24 -3.90 -3.00
N HIS A 11 4.25 -4.58 -3.55
CA HIS A 11 5.63 -4.09 -3.54
C HIS A 11 5.84 -2.90 -4.48
N ASP A 12 5.18 -2.89 -5.65
CA ASP A 12 5.24 -1.75 -6.57
C ASP A 12 4.48 -0.55 -5.99
N MET A 13 3.35 -0.80 -5.32
CA MET A 13 2.64 0.24 -4.58
C MET A 13 3.52 0.88 -3.51
N ALA A 14 4.24 0.07 -2.72
CA ALA A 14 5.15 0.59 -1.70
C ALA A 14 6.31 1.41 -2.29
N GLU A 15 6.87 0.96 -3.42
CA GLU A 15 7.93 1.69 -4.13
C GLU A 15 7.43 3.03 -4.70
N LEU A 16 6.24 3.06 -5.30
CA LEU A 16 5.66 4.31 -5.83
C LEU A 16 5.21 5.27 -4.73
N LEU A 17 4.70 4.75 -3.61
CA LEU A 17 4.37 5.54 -2.42
C LEU A 17 5.63 6.16 -1.80
N LYS A 18 6.74 5.42 -1.74
CA LYS A 18 8.04 5.92 -1.28
C LYS A 18 8.49 7.15 -2.09
N ARG A 19 8.29 7.15 -3.41
CA ARG A 19 8.60 8.30 -4.29
C ARG A 19 7.72 9.53 -4.02
N LYS A 20 6.58 9.34 -3.36
CA LYS A 20 5.67 10.41 -2.91
C LYS A 20 5.88 10.79 -1.45
N GLY A 21 6.94 10.31 -0.81
CA GLY A 21 7.25 10.61 0.59
C GLY A 21 6.44 9.79 1.60
N VAL A 22 5.73 8.74 1.16
CA VAL A 22 4.86 7.93 2.02
C VAL A 22 5.54 6.61 2.37
N ALA A 23 5.84 6.40 3.65
CA ALA A 23 6.44 5.17 4.14
C ALA A 23 5.39 4.12 4.50
N VAL A 24 5.40 2.99 3.78
CA VAL A 24 4.52 1.84 4.03
C VAL A 24 5.32 0.53 4.00
N ARG A 25 4.70 -0.57 4.41
CA ARG A 25 5.27 -1.93 4.25
C ARG A 25 4.43 -2.75 3.29
N ALA A 26 5.09 -3.57 2.49
CA ALA A 26 4.46 -4.58 1.63
C ALA A 26 4.87 -6.00 2.04
N GLY A 27 4.11 -7.00 1.59
CA GLY A 27 4.41 -8.42 1.74
C GLY A 27 3.40 -9.15 2.63
N HIS A 28 3.83 -10.25 3.25
CA HIS A 28 3.00 -11.07 4.15
C HIS A 28 2.90 -10.54 5.58
N HIS A 29 3.72 -9.53 5.94
CA HIS A 29 3.80 -8.98 7.28
C HIS A 29 4.06 -10.02 8.39
N CYS A 30 4.88 -11.04 8.09
CA CYS A 30 5.13 -12.21 8.96
C CYS A 30 3.86 -13.02 9.30
N THR A 31 2.82 -12.92 8.47
CA THR A 31 1.52 -13.60 8.66
C THR A 31 1.13 -14.43 7.44
N MET A 32 2.07 -15.18 6.88
CA MET A 32 1.89 -15.96 5.63
C MET A 32 0.63 -16.85 5.65
N LEU A 33 0.34 -17.51 6.77
CA LEU A 33 -0.86 -18.37 6.89
C LEU A 33 -2.17 -17.58 6.76
N LEU A 34 -2.23 -16.35 7.28
CA LEU A 34 -3.40 -15.48 7.15
C LEU A 34 -3.60 -15.06 5.69
N HIS A 35 -2.51 -14.69 5.01
CA HIS A 35 -2.52 -14.38 3.59
C HIS A 35 -3.04 -15.55 2.76
N SER A 36 -2.58 -16.77 3.03
CA SER A 36 -3.09 -18.00 2.39
C SER A 36 -4.58 -18.21 2.66
N ARG A 37 -5.05 -18.00 3.90
CA ARG A 37 -6.47 -18.17 4.26
C ARG A 37 -7.40 -17.14 3.59
N LEU A 38 -6.89 -15.94 3.34
CA LEU A 38 -7.56 -14.85 2.65
C LEU A 38 -7.41 -14.89 1.12
N GLY A 39 -6.57 -15.78 0.59
CA GLY A 39 -6.33 -15.89 -0.85
C GLY A 39 -5.57 -14.70 -1.46
N VAL A 40 -4.83 -13.94 -0.65
CA VAL A 40 -4.06 -12.77 -1.11
C VAL A 40 -2.56 -13.02 -0.99
N VAL A 41 -1.82 -12.87 -2.09
CA VAL A 41 -0.37 -13.15 -2.12
C VAL A 41 0.45 -12.18 -1.28
N ALA A 42 0.02 -10.93 -1.14
CA ALA A 42 0.65 -9.90 -0.31
C ALA A 42 -0.33 -8.75 -0.12
N THR A 43 -0.04 -7.85 0.82
CA THR A 43 -0.78 -6.60 1.00
C THR A 43 0.17 -5.44 1.19
N THR A 44 -0.30 -4.23 0.90
CA THR A 44 0.32 -2.98 1.36
C THR A 44 -0.33 -2.60 2.67
N ARG A 45 0.47 -2.19 3.66
CA ARG A 45 -0.03 -1.81 4.99
C ARG A 45 0.41 -0.41 5.36
N ALA A 46 -0.58 0.47 5.51
CA ALA A 46 -0.46 1.78 6.14
C ALA A 46 -0.90 1.67 7.61
N SER A 47 -0.04 2.06 8.54
CA SER A 47 -0.30 2.02 9.98
C SER A 47 -0.26 3.45 10.51
N PHE A 48 -1.30 3.86 11.22
CA PHE A 48 -1.41 5.20 11.80
C PHE A 48 -1.13 5.16 13.30
N ALA A 49 -0.66 6.29 13.83
CA ALA A 49 -0.34 6.51 15.23
C ALA A 49 -0.86 7.90 15.67
N PRO A 50 -0.83 8.24 16.98
CA PRO A 50 -1.37 9.51 17.48
C PRO A 50 -0.72 10.78 16.90
N TYR A 51 0.47 10.66 16.31
CA TYR A 51 1.20 11.76 15.67
C TYR A 51 0.91 11.90 14.18
N ASN A 52 0.04 11.06 13.61
CA ASN A 52 -0.45 11.26 12.25
C ASN A 52 -1.66 12.18 12.24
N ASP A 53 -1.80 12.94 11.16
CA ASP A 53 -2.96 13.81 10.94
C ASP A 53 -3.61 13.61 9.56
N SER A 54 -4.61 14.42 9.24
CA SER A 54 -5.32 14.32 7.97
C SER A 54 -4.43 14.61 6.76
N SER A 55 -3.41 15.45 6.90
CA SER A 55 -2.49 15.76 5.80
C SER A 55 -1.64 14.55 5.41
N ASP A 56 -1.25 13.71 6.37
CA ASP A 56 -0.60 12.42 6.08
C ASP A 56 -1.51 11.49 5.25
N ILE A 57 -2.81 11.49 5.56
CA ILE A 57 -3.81 10.70 4.85
C ILE A 57 -3.98 11.23 3.42
N ASP A 58 -4.02 12.55 3.24
CA ASP A 58 -4.13 13.18 1.92
C ASP A 58 -2.95 12.79 1.01
N VAL A 59 -1.71 12.85 1.52
CA VAL A 59 -0.51 12.45 0.77
C VAL A 59 -0.52 10.94 0.47
N LEU A 60 -0.97 10.09 1.41
CA LEU A 60 -1.16 8.66 1.16
C LEU A 60 -2.16 8.40 0.03
N VAL A 61 -3.33 9.05 0.07
CA VAL A 61 -4.40 8.86 -0.93
C VAL A 61 -3.93 9.32 -2.31
N ASP A 62 -3.28 10.48 -2.40
CA ASP A 62 -2.73 10.98 -3.66
C ASP A 62 -1.59 10.10 -4.19
N GLY A 63 -0.78 9.54 -3.30
CA GLY A 63 0.20 8.53 -3.63
C GLY A 63 -0.41 7.25 -4.22
N ILE A 64 -1.52 6.76 -3.66
CA ILE A 64 -2.24 5.58 -4.19
C ILE A 64 -2.81 5.87 -5.58
N LYS A 65 -3.41 7.06 -5.79
CA LYS A 65 -3.90 7.48 -7.11
C LYS A 65 -2.77 7.57 -8.12
N TYR A 66 -1.62 8.13 -7.72
CA TYR A 66 -0.43 8.20 -8.56
C TYR A 66 0.08 6.80 -8.94
N ALA A 67 0.14 5.86 -7.99
CA ALA A 67 0.57 4.49 -8.26
C ALA A 67 -0.34 3.79 -9.28
N ARG A 68 -1.66 3.90 -9.10
CA ARG A 68 -2.67 3.38 -10.05
C ARG A 68 -2.50 3.97 -11.44
N LYS A 69 -2.26 5.28 -11.55
CA LYS A 69 -2.06 5.94 -12.86
C LYS A 69 -0.76 5.51 -13.53
N THR A 70 0.30 5.32 -12.75
CA THR A 70 1.65 5.02 -13.27
C THR A 70 1.76 3.59 -13.81
N LEU A 71 1.05 2.63 -13.22
CA LEU A 71 1.11 1.22 -13.60
C LEU A 71 -0.07 0.75 -14.47
N ARG A 72 -0.97 1.66 -14.83
CA ARG A 72 -1.95 1.39 -15.89
C ARG A 72 -1.19 1.23 -17.21
N ARG A 73 -1.13 -0.01 -17.69
CA ARG A 73 -0.90 -0.31 -19.11
C ARG A 73 -2.29 -0.37 -19.74
N ASP A 74 -2.50 0.46 -20.76
CA ASP A 74 -3.63 0.32 -21.67
C ASP A 74 -3.49 -0.99 -22.48
#